data_AF-A0AAD1T1D0-F1
#
_entry.id   AF-A0AAD1T1D0-F1
#
_cell.length_a   1.000
_cell.length_b   1.000
_cell.length_c   1.000
_cell.angle_alpha   90.00
_cell.angle_beta   90.00
_cell.angle_gamma   90.00
#
_symmetry.space_group_name_H-M   'P 1'
#
loop_
_entity.id
_entity.type
_entity.pdbx_description
1 polymer ?
#
loop_
_entity_poly.entity_id
_entity_poly.type
_entity_poly.pdbx_seq_one_letter_code
_entity_poly.pdbx_strand_id
1 'polypeptide(L)'
;MAMLKFNRLSLFPTYDGYCPYDNGGTRPTCWHATHSSAPDSYVQSHKATRTRGLQTGRHLTCGQVIHRGPTQPCPKFIPAYVDPTCHQTHRYQGGNGGNQLIAEGPEMLDCLNLIEIALVLNAMGCIQSLSCKPKVFRESISVLEIKSSIDSRPTSIDESSNVVLRYRTPHFRATAQILVPPIPGKEIWRVGWIQGCNHMEFYNYYGDLGKSSWELPDLEQGKIPAISDSDGVNYPWYGNTTETCTVTGPTKCDTKFLVSMNDNFYPSVTWAVPVNEGNAPRLTGIYRDQSFTTWLVAINMASGEHIILQTIKWRMKLEITVNPSLPLGQRAKLKEPFTQEQPQVLSKNEPIPPSALVKPNANDAQVLMWRPNNRQAVVVIAPRHQRIKADKTH
;
A
#
# COMPACT_ATOMS: atom_id res chain seq x y z
N MET A 1 7.57 -7.01 3.28
CA MET A 1 6.64 -7.78 4.16
C MET A 1 5.96 -6.83 5.15
N ALA A 2 5.03 -6.02 4.65
CA ALA A 2 4.30 -5.05 5.46
C ALA A 2 2.99 -5.67 6.00
N MET A 3 3.02 -6.30 7.17
CA MET A 3 1.80 -6.52 7.94
C MET A 3 1.38 -5.19 8.58
N LEU A 4 0.38 -4.51 8.00
CA LEU A 4 -0.30 -3.43 8.70
C LEU A 4 -1.16 -4.02 9.82
N LYS A 5 -0.58 -4.03 11.03
CA LYS A 5 -1.28 -4.38 12.27
C LYS A 5 -2.39 -3.37 12.52
N PHE A 6 -3.64 -3.84 12.59
CA PHE A 6 -4.66 -3.14 13.37
C PHE A 6 -4.23 -3.14 14.84
N ASN A 7 -3.62 -2.04 15.30
CA ASN A 7 -3.44 -1.81 16.72
C ASN A 7 -4.81 -1.63 17.38
N ARG A 8 -4.96 -2.21 18.57
CA ARG A 8 -6.18 -2.14 19.38
C ARG A 8 -6.61 -0.67 19.59
N LEU A 9 -7.85 -0.37 19.25
CA LEU A 9 -8.63 0.66 19.92
C LEU A 9 -9.93 0.04 20.43
N SER A 10 -9.82 -0.64 21.57
CA SER A 10 -10.95 -0.92 22.44
C SER A 10 -11.32 0.39 23.16
N LEU A 11 -12.11 1.23 22.51
CA LEU A 11 -12.70 2.43 23.11
C LEU A 11 -14.02 2.08 23.80
N PHE A 12 -13.92 1.50 24.98
CA PHE A 12 -14.96 1.57 26.00
C PHE A 12 -14.32 2.14 27.27
N PRO A 13 -14.92 3.16 27.92
CA PRO A 13 -14.40 3.67 29.18
C PRO A 13 -14.53 2.59 30.26
N THR A 14 -13.43 2.29 30.94
CA THR A 14 -13.50 1.62 32.24
C THR A 14 -14.18 2.58 33.21
N TYR A 15 -15.37 2.20 33.69
CA TYR A 15 -16.02 2.92 34.78
C TYR A 15 -15.28 2.60 36.08
N ASP A 16 -14.61 3.61 36.64
CA ASP A 16 -14.15 3.57 38.03
C ASP A 16 -15.37 3.64 38.95
N GLY A 17 -15.86 2.46 39.34
CA GLY A 17 -16.93 2.33 40.32
C GLY A 17 -16.41 2.57 41.74
N TYR A 18 -16.60 3.79 42.25
CA TYR A 18 -16.53 4.06 43.69
C TYR A 18 -17.58 3.22 44.43
N CYS A 19 -17.14 2.25 45.23
CA CYS A 19 -17.98 1.62 46.25
C CYS A 19 -17.72 2.31 47.61
N PRO A 20 -18.75 2.84 48.30
CA PRO A 20 -18.59 3.28 49.67
C PRO A 20 -18.45 2.08 50.62
N TYR A 21 -17.65 2.25 51.66
CA TYR A 21 -17.65 1.36 52.82
C TYR A 21 -19.01 1.41 53.53
N ASP A 22 -19.55 0.27 53.95
CA ASP A 22 -19.93 0.13 55.36
C ASP A 22 -19.90 -1.32 55.88
N ASN A 23 -19.89 -1.42 57.20
CA ASN A 23 -19.56 -2.54 58.08
C ASN A 23 -20.43 -3.82 57.97
N GLY A 24 -19.82 -4.97 58.36
CA GLY A 24 -20.53 -5.96 59.17
C GLY A 24 -20.34 -7.46 58.88
N GLY A 25 -19.54 -8.14 59.71
CA GLY A 25 -19.97 -9.42 60.32
C GLY A 25 -19.75 -10.76 59.60
N THR A 26 -18.92 -11.60 60.24
CA THR A 26 -19.04 -13.08 60.35
C THR A 26 -18.91 -13.99 59.11
N ARG A 27 -17.91 -14.89 59.16
CA ARG A 27 -17.91 -16.20 58.46
C ARG A 27 -18.98 -17.13 59.07
N PRO A 28 -19.42 -18.19 58.38
CA PRO A 28 -18.78 -19.49 58.69
C PRO A 28 -18.63 -20.50 57.52
N THR A 29 -17.56 -21.30 57.63
CA THR A 29 -17.43 -22.76 57.41
C THR A 29 -17.64 -23.43 56.04
N CYS A 30 -16.66 -24.28 55.71
CA CYS A 30 -16.73 -25.34 54.70
C CYS A 30 -17.66 -26.49 55.13
N TRP A 31 -18.21 -27.23 54.16
CA TRP A 31 -18.63 -28.62 54.34
C TRP A 31 -18.22 -29.47 53.12
N HIS A 32 -17.72 -30.67 53.40
CA HIS A 32 -17.46 -31.73 52.42
C HIS A 32 -18.71 -32.60 52.24
N ALA A 33 -18.93 -33.11 51.01
CA ALA A 33 -19.47 -34.45 50.78
C ALA A 33 -18.96 -34.99 49.43
N THR A 34 -18.71 -36.29 49.35
CA THR A 34 -18.05 -37.01 48.23
C THR A 34 -18.93 -38.13 47.67
N HIS A 35 -18.44 -38.81 46.61
CA HIS A 35 -18.96 -40.04 45.98
C HIS A 35 -20.15 -39.88 45.01
N SER A 36 -20.31 -40.70 43.96
CA SER A 36 -19.38 -41.64 43.26
C SER A 36 -20.10 -42.24 42.05
N SER A 37 -19.45 -42.35 40.89
CA SER A 37 -19.36 -43.60 40.09
C SER A 37 -18.72 -43.38 38.71
N ALA A 38 -17.74 -44.23 38.37
CA ALA A 38 -17.28 -44.45 37.00
C ALA A 38 -18.05 -45.64 36.39
N PRO A 39 -17.76 -46.04 35.13
CA PRO A 39 -16.80 -47.14 35.01
C PRO A 39 -15.78 -47.03 33.85
N ASP A 40 -14.76 -47.88 33.96
CA ASP A 40 -13.61 -48.11 33.07
C ASP A 40 -14.00 -48.64 31.66
N SER A 41 -13.39 -48.16 30.56
CA SER A 41 -12.13 -48.61 29.91
C SER A 41 -12.19 -49.94 29.14
N TYR A 42 -11.72 -49.97 27.86
CA TYR A 42 -10.73 -50.95 27.35
C TYR A 42 -10.23 -50.70 25.91
N VAL A 43 -9.15 -51.43 25.57
CA VAL A 43 -8.55 -51.74 24.24
C VAL A 43 -7.37 -50.87 23.74
N GLN A 44 -6.20 -51.52 23.67
CA GLN A 44 -4.98 -51.11 22.95
C GLN A 44 -4.62 -52.10 21.82
N SER A 45 -4.29 -51.56 20.65
CA SER A 45 -3.15 -51.87 19.75
C SER A 45 -2.77 -53.28 19.21
N HIS A 46 -2.48 -53.28 17.89
CA HIS A 46 -1.35 -53.93 17.16
C HIS A 46 -1.31 -55.43 16.75
N LYS A 47 -1.28 -55.66 15.42
CA LYS A 47 -0.22 -56.31 14.57
C LYS A 47 -0.84 -56.79 13.23
N ALA A 48 -0.12 -57.20 12.17
CA ALA A 48 1.08 -56.72 11.47
C ALA A 48 1.37 -57.68 10.28
N THR A 49 1.70 -57.22 9.06
CA THR A 49 2.30 -58.08 8.01
C THR A 49 3.23 -57.26 7.09
N ARG A 50 4.16 -57.94 6.40
CA ARG A 50 5.47 -57.43 5.97
C ARG A 50 5.81 -57.89 4.55
N THR A 51 6.46 -57.05 3.74
CA THR A 51 7.24 -57.52 2.56
C THR A 51 8.42 -56.58 2.26
N ARG A 52 9.40 -57.02 1.46
CA ARG A 52 10.78 -56.49 1.40
C ARG A 52 11.11 -55.76 0.09
N GLY A 53 12.14 -54.90 0.14
CA GLY A 53 13.02 -54.50 -0.97
C GLY A 53 13.73 -53.17 -0.65
N LEU A 54 14.98 -53.12 -0.14
CA LEU A 54 16.33 -53.39 -0.70
C LEU A 54 17.04 -52.13 -1.28
N GLN A 55 18.19 -51.77 -0.67
CA GLN A 55 19.35 -51.00 -1.20
C GLN A 55 19.12 -49.52 -1.66
N THR A 56 19.97 -48.49 -1.42
CA THR A 56 21.25 -48.22 -0.70
C THR A 56 21.19 -46.77 -0.11
N GLY A 57 22.15 -46.18 0.64
CA GLY A 57 23.36 -46.65 1.33
C GLY A 57 24.53 -45.62 1.32
N ARG A 58 25.22 -45.42 2.48
CA ARG A 58 26.40 -44.53 2.76
C ARG A 58 26.12 -43.01 2.88
N HIS A 59 26.82 -42.20 3.70
CA HIS A 59 27.68 -42.37 4.90
C HIS A 59 27.94 -40.98 5.55
N LEU A 60 28.15 -40.90 6.89
CA LEU A 60 29.05 -39.96 7.62
C LEU A 60 28.79 -38.41 7.54
N THR A 61 29.11 -37.55 8.52
CA THR A 61 29.19 -37.62 10.01
C THR A 61 29.20 -36.19 10.58
N CYS A 62 28.75 -36.04 11.83
CA CYS A 62 29.22 -35.10 12.87
C CYS A 62 29.56 -33.62 12.52
N GLY A 63 28.86 -32.68 13.18
CA GLY A 63 29.26 -31.27 13.27
C GLY A 63 28.43 -30.53 14.32
N GLN A 64 29.03 -30.21 15.48
CA GLN A 64 28.36 -29.46 16.55
C GLN A 64 28.10 -28.02 16.13
N VAL A 65 26.92 -27.48 16.44
CA VAL A 65 26.62 -26.03 16.31
C VAL A 65 26.58 -25.40 17.70
N ILE A 66 27.48 -24.44 17.92
CA ILE A 66 27.60 -23.68 19.16
C ILE A 66 26.62 -22.50 19.13
N HIS A 67 25.85 -22.32 20.20
CA HIS A 67 25.07 -21.10 20.41
C HIS A 67 25.98 -19.88 20.61
N ARG A 68 25.73 -18.79 19.87
CA ARG A 68 26.14 -17.43 20.27
C ARG A 68 24.98 -16.47 20.08
N GLY A 69 24.82 -15.57 21.05
CA GLY A 69 23.71 -14.61 21.15
C GLY A 69 23.86 -13.37 20.26
N PRO A 70 22.93 -12.40 20.40
CA PRO A 70 22.78 -11.30 19.45
C PRO A 70 23.79 -10.17 19.66
N THR A 71 24.25 -9.59 18.55
CA THR A 71 25.06 -8.36 18.52
C THR A 71 24.16 -7.11 18.54
N GLN A 72 24.58 -6.09 19.30
CA GLN A 72 23.92 -4.78 19.36
C GLN A 72 24.32 -3.86 18.18
N PRO A 73 23.52 -2.83 17.84
CA PRO A 73 23.74 -1.97 16.68
C PRO A 73 24.70 -0.79 16.95
N CYS A 74 25.49 -0.42 15.95
CA CYS A 74 26.32 0.80 15.95
C CYS A 74 25.53 2.06 15.57
N PRO A 75 26.00 3.27 15.96
CA PRO A 75 25.19 4.49 15.95
C PRO A 75 25.12 5.22 14.59
N LYS A 76 24.10 6.07 14.47
CA LYS A 76 23.84 6.95 13.31
C LYS A 76 24.81 8.14 13.28
N PHE A 77 25.34 8.46 12.10
CA PHE A 77 25.98 9.75 11.84
C PHE A 77 24.97 10.77 11.30
N ILE A 78 25.12 12.03 11.73
CA ILE A 78 24.39 13.22 11.25
C ILE A 78 25.43 14.16 10.62
N PRO A 79 25.14 14.78 9.47
CA PRO A 79 25.74 16.06 9.11
C PRO A 79 24.70 17.19 9.00
N ALA A 80 25.19 18.41 9.20
CA ALA A 80 24.44 19.64 9.41
C ALA A 80 23.64 20.16 8.20
N TYR A 81 22.66 21.01 8.54
CA TYR A 81 21.87 21.86 7.65
C TYR A 81 22.63 23.16 7.32
N VAL A 82 22.64 23.61 6.06
CA VAL A 82 23.18 24.91 5.65
C VAL A 82 22.23 25.54 4.62
N ASP A 83 21.64 26.68 4.99
CA ASP A 83 20.96 27.62 4.09
C ASP A 83 22.01 28.51 3.40
N PRO A 84 21.78 28.98 2.16
CA PRO A 84 21.46 30.40 2.09
C PRO A 84 20.43 30.80 1.03
N THR A 85 19.48 31.62 1.49
CA THR A 85 18.72 32.55 0.66
C THR A 85 19.62 33.62 -0.02
N CYS A 86 19.26 34.04 -1.24
CA CYS A 86 19.71 35.32 -1.78
C CYS A 86 18.71 35.90 -2.80
N HIS A 87 18.27 37.13 -2.58
CA HIS A 87 17.56 37.94 -3.57
C HIS A 87 18.56 38.50 -4.60
N GLN A 88 18.14 38.68 -5.85
CA GLN A 88 18.15 40.04 -6.43
C GLN A 88 17.28 40.19 -7.68
N THR A 89 16.70 41.39 -7.78
CA THR A 89 15.86 41.88 -8.87
C THR A 89 16.70 42.53 -9.96
N HIS A 90 16.31 42.36 -11.23
CA HIS A 90 16.62 43.37 -12.25
C HIS A 90 15.45 43.58 -13.21
N ARG A 91 15.23 44.86 -13.54
CA ARG A 91 14.14 45.41 -14.35
C ARG A 91 14.81 46.29 -15.40
N TYR A 92 14.60 46.06 -16.69
CA TYR A 92 14.89 47.07 -17.71
C TYR A 92 13.94 46.95 -18.91
N GLN A 93 13.83 48.05 -19.66
CA GLN A 93 12.71 48.37 -20.55
C GLN A 93 12.92 47.84 -21.99
N GLY A 94 11.80 47.55 -22.67
CA GLY A 94 11.80 47.29 -24.11
C GLY A 94 11.67 48.58 -24.94
N GLY A 95 12.36 48.63 -26.08
CA GLY A 95 12.29 49.72 -27.06
C GLY A 95 11.12 49.59 -28.04
N ASN A 96 10.93 50.61 -28.90
CA ASN A 96 9.79 50.68 -29.82
C ASN A 96 10.17 51.43 -31.12
N GLY A 97 9.79 50.89 -32.29
CA GLY A 97 9.90 51.49 -33.64
C GLY A 97 11.32 51.65 -34.23
N GLY A 98 11.55 51.61 -35.55
CA GLY A 98 10.67 51.26 -36.69
C GLY A 98 11.00 52.02 -37.98
N ASN A 99 11.10 51.31 -39.13
CA ASN A 99 11.10 51.82 -40.52
C ASN A 99 12.31 52.71 -40.97
N GLN A 100 12.72 52.85 -42.24
CA GLN A 100 12.43 52.21 -43.55
C GLN A 100 13.48 52.66 -44.61
N LEU A 101 13.84 51.80 -45.60
CA LEU A 101 14.18 52.12 -47.03
C LEU A 101 15.39 53.07 -47.33
N ILE A 102 16.11 53.09 -48.49
CA ILE A 102 16.18 52.29 -49.73
C ILE A 102 17.60 52.44 -50.37
N ALA A 103 18.03 51.42 -51.15
CA ALA A 103 19.11 51.28 -52.16
C ALA A 103 20.18 52.36 -52.46
N GLU A 104 21.40 51.90 -52.78
CA GLU A 104 22.08 52.15 -54.08
C GLU A 104 23.34 51.24 -54.31
N GLY A 105 23.67 50.94 -55.58
CA GLY A 105 25.04 50.70 -56.10
C GLY A 105 25.85 49.43 -55.73
N PRO A 106 26.32 48.61 -56.71
CA PRO A 106 27.24 47.49 -56.47
C PRO A 106 28.71 47.81 -56.85
N GLU A 107 29.67 47.33 -56.06
CA GLU A 107 31.07 47.16 -56.49
C GLU A 107 31.63 45.79 -56.08
N MET A 108 32.74 45.40 -56.72
CA MET A 108 33.15 44.01 -56.95
C MET A 108 34.61 43.81 -56.49
N LEU A 109 34.81 43.01 -55.44
CA LEU A 109 36.02 42.26 -54.99
C LEU A 109 35.63 41.68 -53.60
N ASP A 110 36.08 40.52 -53.09
CA ASP A 110 37.18 39.62 -53.43
C ASP A 110 36.78 38.13 -53.27
N CYS A 111 37.09 37.29 -54.25
CA CYS A 111 36.83 35.84 -54.22
C CYS A 111 37.91 35.01 -53.50
N LEU A 112 38.71 35.62 -52.62
CA LEU A 112 39.87 34.96 -51.97
C LEU A 112 39.62 34.43 -50.56
N ASN A 113 38.51 34.78 -49.91
CA ASN A 113 38.21 34.34 -48.52
C ASN A 113 37.53 32.97 -48.38
N LEU A 114 37.16 32.29 -49.48
CA LEU A 114 36.41 31.02 -49.41
C LEU A 114 37.29 29.77 -49.19
N ILE A 115 38.60 29.85 -49.41
CA ILE A 115 39.51 28.71 -49.24
C ILE A 115 40.06 28.61 -47.81
N GLU A 116 40.28 29.73 -47.11
CA GLU A 116 40.68 29.71 -45.69
C GLU A 116 39.54 29.22 -44.77
N ILE A 117 38.29 29.57 -45.07
CA ILE A 117 37.12 29.08 -44.31
C ILE A 117 37.01 27.54 -44.38
N ALA A 118 37.31 26.94 -45.54
CA ALA A 118 37.27 25.48 -45.72
C ALA A 118 38.37 24.72 -44.95
N LEU A 119 39.51 25.36 -44.68
CA LEU A 119 40.62 24.76 -43.91
C LEU A 119 40.42 24.89 -42.40
N VAL A 120 39.84 25.99 -41.91
CA VAL A 120 39.48 26.14 -40.49
C VAL A 120 38.34 25.19 -40.08
N LEU A 121 37.40 24.90 -40.99
CA LEU A 121 36.28 23.98 -40.72
C LEU A 121 36.67 22.49 -40.66
N ASN A 122 37.88 22.10 -41.08
CA ASN A 122 38.36 20.71 -41.04
C ASN A 122 39.29 20.38 -39.86
N ALA A 123 39.54 21.34 -38.96
CA ALA A 123 40.50 21.20 -37.86
C ALA A 123 39.90 21.42 -36.46
N MET A 124 38.58 21.30 -36.29
CA MET A 124 37.94 21.29 -34.97
C MET A 124 36.93 20.14 -34.84
N GLY A 125 37.45 18.97 -34.44
CA GLY A 125 36.65 17.91 -33.83
C GLY A 125 36.13 18.34 -32.45
N CYS A 126 35.22 19.30 -32.42
CA CYS A 126 34.63 19.80 -31.18
C CYS A 126 33.66 18.77 -30.61
N ILE A 127 34.01 18.28 -29.42
CA ILE A 127 33.14 17.52 -28.52
C ILE A 127 31.99 18.44 -28.05
N GLN A 128 30.99 18.64 -28.90
CA GLN A 128 29.79 19.42 -28.56
C GLN A 128 28.80 18.55 -27.80
N SER A 129 28.98 18.53 -26.48
CA SER A 129 27.98 18.27 -25.42
C SER A 129 26.69 17.55 -25.84
N LEU A 130 26.52 16.25 -25.61
CA LEU A 130 26.07 15.65 -24.32
C LEU A 130 24.81 16.25 -23.63
N SER A 131 24.28 17.40 -24.06
CA SER A 131 23.14 18.08 -23.39
C SER A 131 21.74 17.68 -23.93
N CYS A 132 21.66 16.58 -24.69
CA CYS A 132 20.38 16.03 -25.19
C CYS A 132 20.03 14.63 -24.64
N LYS A 133 20.86 14.08 -23.74
CA LYS A 133 20.72 12.70 -23.23
C LYS A 133 19.61 12.42 -22.19
N PRO A 134 19.03 13.37 -21.41
CA PRO A 134 18.02 13.03 -20.41
C PRO A 134 16.79 12.33 -21.01
N LYS A 135 16.37 12.77 -22.21
CA LYS A 135 15.17 12.25 -22.87
C LYS A 135 15.31 10.79 -23.28
N VAL A 136 16.50 10.40 -23.74
CA VAL A 136 16.81 9.01 -24.15
C VAL A 136 16.84 8.06 -22.95
N PHE A 137 17.35 8.50 -21.79
CA PHE A 137 17.34 7.67 -20.59
C PHE A 137 15.92 7.28 -20.17
N ARG A 138 14.97 8.23 -20.23
CA ARG A 138 13.56 8.03 -19.85
C ARG A 138 12.88 6.91 -20.66
N GLU A 139 13.15 6.86 -21.96
CA GLU A 139 12.57 5.90 -22.90
C GLU A 139 13.26 4.51 -22.85
N SER A 140 14.33 4.37 -22.05
CA SER A 140 15.17 3.17 -22.02
C SER A 140 15.04 2.30 -20.76
N ILE A 141 14.35 2.76 -19.71
CA ILE A 141 13.98 1.89 -18.57
C ILE A 141 12.98 0.85 -19.05
N SER A 142 13.38 -0.43 -19.01
CA SER A 142 12.65 -1.51 -19.67
C SER A 142 12.05 -2.49 -18.66
N VAL A 143 10.78 -2.86 -18.84
CA VAL A 143 10.13 -3.95 -18.11
C VAL A 143 10.39 -5.25 -18.86
N LEU A 144 11.21 -6.14 -18.29
CA LEU A 144 11.58 -7.42 -18.90
C LEU A 144 10.50 -8.49 -18.69
N GLU A 145 9.84 -8.46 -17.55
CA GLU A 145 8.76 -9.38 -17.20
C GLU A 145 7.77 -8.66 -16.28
N ILE A 146 6.47 -8.89 -16.53
CA ILE A 146 5.37 -8.47 -15.67
C ILE A 146 4.52 -9.69 -15.31
N LYS A 147 4.24 -9.88 -14.03
CA LYS A 147 3.37 -10.93 -13.50
C LYS A 147 2.38 -10.32 -12.53
N SER A 148 1.10 -10.61 -12.71
CA SER A 148 0.05 -10.21 -11.78
C SER A 148 -1.00 -11.30 -11.65
N SER A 149 -1.50 -11.51 -10.43
CA SER A 149 -2.53 -12.49 -10.12
C SER A 149 -3.27 -12.16 -8.83
N ILE A 150 -4.42 -12.79 -8.62
CA ILE A 150 -5.03 -12.95 -7.29
C ILE A 150 -4.99 -14.43 -6.91
N ASP A 151 -4.55 -14.74 -5.68
CA ASP A 151 -4.54 -16.10 -5.13
C ASP A 151 -5.90 -16.79 -5.32
N SER A 152 -5.94 -18.03 -5.82
CA SER A 152 -7.18 -18.78 -6.10
C SER A 152 -7.92 -19.33 -4.86
N ARG A 153 -7.38 -19.10 -3.66
CA ARG A 153 -8.03 -19.52 -2.40
C ARG A 153 -9.20 -18.59 -2.10
N PRO A 154 -10.37 -19.07 -1.66
CA PRO A 154 -11.49 -18.21 -1.30
C PRO A 154 -11.21 -17.40 -0.02
N THR A 155 -12.02 -16.37 0.22
CA THR A 155 -11.99 -15.59 1.46
C THR A 155 -12.22 -16.47 2.69
N SER A 156 -11.29 -16.47 3.64
CA SER A 156 -11.46 -17.21 4.91
C SER A 156 -12.17 -16.35 5.94
N ILE A 157 -13.17 -16.90 6.65
CA ILE A 157 -13.88 -16.24 7.76
C ILE A 157 -13.39 -16.79 9.10
N ASP A 158 -13.23 -15.92 10.09
CA ASP A 158 -12.86 -16.23 11.47
C ASP A 158 -13.91 -15.64 12.43
N GLU A 159 -14.64 -16.53 13.11
CA GLU A 159 -15.64 -16.20 14.13
C GLU A 159 -15.12 -16.43 15.57
N SER A 160 -13.82 -16.65 15.79
CA SER A 160 -13.27 -16.99 17.12
C SER A 160 -13.50 -15.94 18.22
N SER A 161 -13.88 -14.71 17.84
CA SER A 161 -14.14 -13.62 18.78
C SER A 161 -15.63 -13.36 18.97
N ASN A 162 -16.07 -13.26 20.22
CA ASN A 162 -17.41 -12.82 20.60
C ASN A 162 -17.69 -11.31 20.37
N VAL A 163 -16.69 -10.51 19.97
CA VAL A 163 -16.84 -9.06 19.73
C VAL A 163 -16.82 -8.71 18.23
N VAL A 164 -16.01 -9.42 17.44
CA VAL A 164 -15.83 -9.15 16.01
C VAL A 164 -15.84 -10.42 15.16
N LEU A 165 -16.40 -10.32 13.96
CA LEU A 165 -16.08 -11.21 12.85
C LEU A 165 -14.80 -10.72 12.17
N ARG A 166 -13.92 -11.63 11.78
CA ARG A 166 -12.79 -11.33 10.88
C ARG A 166 -12.95 -12.09 9.58
N TYR A 167 -12.40 -11.52 8.52
CA TYR A 167 -12.21 -12.26 7.27
C TYR A 167 -10.88 -11.86 6.64
N ARG A 168 -10.32 -12.76 5.82
CA ARG A 168 -9.12 -12.52 5.03
C ARG A 168 -9.43 -12.81 3.57
N THR A 169 -9.35 -11.80 2.72
CA THR A 169 -9.51 -11.98 1.27
C THR A 169 -8.25 -12.64 0.69
N PRO A 170 -8.31 -13.14 -0.56
CA PRO A 170 -7.13 -13.66 -1.23
C PRO A 170 -6.14 -12.51 -1.49
N HIS A 171 -4.86 -12.83 -1.67
CA HIS A 171 -3.86 -11.81 -1.98
C HIS A 171 -3.87 -11.45 -3.46
N PHE A 172 -3.99 -10.16 -3.78
CA PHE A 172 -3.46 -9.60 -5.01
C PHE A 172 -1.93 -9.61 -4.95
N ARG A 173 -1.29 -9.91 -6.08
CA ARG A 173 0.16 -9.92 -6.26
C ARG A 173 0.51 -9.25 -7.57
N ALA A 174 1.53 -8.40 -7.55
CA ALA A 174 2.17 -7.89 -8.74
C ALA A 174 3.69 -7.93 -8.57
N THR A 175 4.38 -8.42 -9.59
CA THR A 175 5.84 -8.57 -9.63
C THR A 175 6.33 -8.12 -11.00
N ALA A 176 7.38 -7.31 -11.02
CA ALA A 176 8.01 -6.84 -12.24
C ALA A 176 9.53 -7.02 -12.16
N GLN A 177 10.12 -7.44 -13.28
CA GLN A 177 11.57 -7.47 -13.48
C GLN A 177 11.95 -6.27 -14.36
N ILE A 178 12.80 -5.39 -13.85
CA ILE A 178 13.17 -4.14 -14.51
C ILE A 178 14.65 -4.17 -14.88
N LEU A 179 14.96 -3.58 -16.04
CA LEU A 179 16.29 -3.22 -16.48
C LEU A 179 16.38 -1.68 -16.52
N VAL A 180 17.22 -1.10 -15.66
CA VAL A 180 17.57 0.32 -15.69
C VAL A 180 18.93 0.46 -16.38
N PRO A 181 19.07 1.25 -17.46
CA PRO A 181 20.33 1.42 -18.16
C PRO A 181 21.38 2.21 -17.34
N PRO A 182 22.62 2.38 -17.83
CA PRO A 182 23.66 3.08 -17.11
C PRO A 182 23.27 4.55 -16.89
N ILE A 183 23.27 4.98 -15.63
CA ILE A 183 22.99 6.37 -15.24
C ILE A 183 24.32 7.14 -15.31
N PRO A 184 24.50 8.11 -16.23
CA PRO A 184 25.78 8.80 -16.37
C PRO A 184 26.03 9.87 -15.29
N GLY A 185 24.96 10.43 -14.72
CA GLY A 185 25.00 11.50 -13.72
C GLY A 185 24.80 11.01 -12.28
N LYS A 186 24.78 11.95 -11.33
CA LYS A 186 24.45 11.69 -9.91
C LYS A 186 22.92 11.64 -9.66
N GLU A 187 22.17 11.13 -10.63
CA GLU A 187 20.71 11.02 -10.51
C GLU A 187 20.34 9.86 -9.58
N ILE A 188 19.25 10.02 -8.83
CA ILE A 188 18.71 8.98 -7.97
C ILE A 188 17.33 8.64 -8.48
N TRP A 189 17.16 7.44 -9.02
CA TRP A 189 15.89 6.94 -9.53
C TRP A 189 15.32 5.88 -8.58
N ARG A 190 14.07 6.06 -8.15
CA ARG A 190 13.34 5.08 -7.37
C ARG A 190 12.26 4.46 -8.24
N VAL A 191 12.27 3.13 -8.36
CA VAL A 191 11.36 2.35 -9.20
C VAL A 191 10.51 1.45 -8.32
N GLY A 192 9.20 1.42 -8.53
CA GLY A 192 8.32 0.53 -7.78
C GLY A 192 6.84 0.83 -7.93
N TRP A 193 6.06 0.37 -6.95
CA TRP A 193 4.60 0.34 -7.04
C TRP A 193 3.91 1.52 -6.36
N ILE A 194 2.98 2.13 -7.08
CA ILE A 194 1.98 3.10 -6.59
C ILE A 194 0.61 2.46 -6.78
N GLN A 195 -0.27 2.56 -5.79
CA GLN A 195 -1.65 2.08 -5.88
C GLN A 195 -2.62 3.20 -5.53
N GLY A 196 -3.76 3.22 -6.21
CA GLY A 196 -4.88 4.10 -5.87
C GLY A 196 -6.20 3.34 -5.88
N CYS A 197 -7.06 3.63 -4.91
CA CYS A 197 -8.43 3.13 -4.87
C CYS A 197 -9.33 4.04 -5.72
N ASN A 198 -9.97 3.48 -6.75
CA ASN A 198 -10.83 4.19 -7.71
C ASN A 198 -12.32 4.04 -7.41
N HIS A 199 -12.72 2.99 -6.69
CA HIS A 199 -14.10 2.73 -6.30
C HIS A 199 -14.10 1.97 -4.98
N MET A 200 -15.00 2.33 -4.08
CA MET A 200 -15.13 1.71 -2.78
C MET A 200 -16.57 1.70 -2.28
N GLU A 201 -17.12 0.51 -2.17
CA GLU A 201 -18.30 0.18 -1.39
C GLU A 201 -17.89 -0.80 -0.28
N PHE A 202 -18.26 -0.51 0.96
CA PHE A 202 -18.03 -1.41 2.09
C PHE A 202 -19.14 -1.20 3.13
N TYR A 203 -20.14 -2.08 3.09
CA TYR A 203 -21.34 -2.05 3.92
C TYR A 203 -21.35 -3.19 4.94
N ASN A 204 -21.79 -2.90 6.17
CA ASN A 204 -22.16 -3.91 7.16
C ASN A 204 -23.63 -3.71 7.52
N TYR A 205 -24.45 -4.74 7.35
CA TYR A 205 -25.90 -4.71 7.55
C TYR A 205 -26.27 -5.24 8.94
N TYR A 206 -27.27 -4.64 9.59
CA TYR A 206 -27.73 -5.00 10.92
C TYR A 206 -29.25 -5.26 10.94
N GLY A 207 -29.76 -5.90 9.88
CA GLY A 207 -31.18 -6.11 9.64
C GLY A 207 -31.97 -4.80 9.62
N ASP A 208 -33.14 -4.82 10.27
CA ASP A 208 -34.09 -3.70 10.31
C ASP A 208 -33.58 -2.47 11.09
N LEU A 209 -32.42 -2.55 11.73
CA LEU A 209 -31.78 -1.42 12.41
C LEU A 209 -31.13 -0.44 11.42
N GLY A 210 -30.59 -0.95 10.30
CA GLY A 210 -29.89 -0.18 9.26
C GLY A 210 -28.52 -0.75 8.88
N LYS A 211 -27.63 0.10 8.36
CA LYS A 211 -26.29 -0.30 7.91
C LYS A 211 -25.20 0.67 8.37
N SER A 212 -24.00 0.14 8.60
CA SER A 212 -22.78 0.95 8.67
C SER A 212 -22.01 0.88 7.36
N SER A 213 -21.21 1.90 7.08
CA SER A 213 -20.41 1.98 5.87
C SER A 213 -19.06 2.64 6.10
N TRP A 214 -18.02 2.05 5.52
CA TRP A 214 -16.76 2.76 5.33
C TRP A 214 -16.82 3.50 4.00
N GLU A 215 -16.58 4.81 4.03
CA GLU A 215 -16.76 5.70 2.87
C GLU A 215 -15.53 6.58 2.65
N LEU A 216 -15.31 6.98 1.40
CA LEU A 216 -14.28 7.91 0.97
C LEU A 216 -14.98 9.12 0.32
N PRO A 217 -15.39 10.15 1.10
CA PRO A 217 -16.36 11.13 0.63
C PRO A 217 -15.96 11.88 -0.64
N ASP A 218 -14.68 12.20 -0.81
CA ASP A 218 -14.21 12.91 -2.02
C ASP A 218 -14.14 11.99 -3.27
N LEU A 219 -14.00 10.68 -3.08
CA LEU A 219 -14.07 9.68 -4.14
C LEU A 219 -15.54 9.40 -4.53
N GLU A 220 -16.41 9.22 -3.53
CA GLU A 220 -17.86 9.00 -3.71
C GLU A 220 -18.55 10.19 -4.40
N GLN A 221 -18.12 11.42 -4.07
CA GLN A 221 -18.62 12.65 -4.68
C GLN A 221 -17.95 12.98 -6.04
N GLY A 222 -17.07 12.12 -6.54
CA GLY A 222 -16.38 12.30 -7.82
C GLY A 222 -15.41 13.49 -7.90
N LYS A 223 -15.02 14.08 -6.76
CA LYS A 223 -14.04 15.19 -6.70
C LYS A 223 -12.62 14.72 -7.04
N ILE A 224 -12.31 13.46 -6.73
CA ILE A 224 -11.06 12.80 -7.10
C ILE A 224 -11.38 11.47 -7.81
N PRO A 225 -10.65 11.08 -8.87
CA PRO A 225 -10.90 9.83 -9.61
C PRO A 225 -10.19 8.61 -8.98
N ALA A 226 -9.30 8.86 -8.03
CA ALA A 226 -8.62 7.87 -7.20
C ALA A 226 -8.14 8.53 -5.91
N ILE A 227 -8.01 7.78 -4.82
CA ILE A 227 -7.24 8.19 -3.64
C ILE A 227 -5.99 7.33 -3.49
N SER A 228 -4.90 7.90 -2.97
CA SER A 228 -3.65 7.18 -2.71
C SER A 228 -3.89 6.00 -1.76
N ASP A 229 -3.26 4.86 -2.04
CA ASP A 229 -3.23 3.69 -1.15
C ASP A 229 -1.81 3.41 -0.64
N SER A 230 -1.06 4.50 -0.40
CA SER A 230 0.30 4.48 0.15
C SER A 230 0.35 3.93 1.59
N ASP A 231 1.52 3.43 2.00
CA ASP A 231 1.83 3.00 3.38
C ASP A 231 1.62 4.08 4.46
N GLY A 232 1.38 5.33 4.08
CA GLY A 232 1.14 6.47 4.96
C GLY A 232 2.42 7.19 5.42
N VAL A 233 3.58 6.65 5.05
CA VAL A 233 4.91 7.12 5.46
C VAL A 233 5.70 7.64 4.25
N ASN A 234 5.79 6.83 3.20
CA ASN A 234 6.64 7.02 2.02
C ASN A 234 5.78 7.27 0.77
N TYR A 235 4.98 8.34 0.77
CA TYR A 235 4.22 8.73 -0.42
C TYR A 235 5.15 8.93 -1.64
N PRO A 236 4.74 8.53 -2.85
CA PRO A 236 3.45 7.93 -3.22
C PRO A 236 3.41 6.39 -3.13
N TRP A 237 4.45 5.76 -2.59
CA TRP A 237 4.67 4.32 -2.71
C TRP A 237 3.69 3.50 -1.86
N TYR A 238 3.24 2.37 -2.42
CA TYR A 238 2.41 1.39 -1.71
C TYR A 238 3.20 0.74 -0.53
N GLY A 239 4.51 0.61 -0.67
CA GLY A 239 5.40 0.13 0.39
C GLY A 239 6.87 0.48 0.13
N ASN A 240 7.73 0.10 1.08
CA ASN A 240 9.15 0.49 1.10
C ASN A 240 10.11 -0.71 1.26
N THR A 241 9.65 -1.95 1.04
CA THR A 241 10.46 -3.17 1.20
C THR A 241 10.77 -3.83 -0.15
N THR A 242 10.00 -4.83 -0.58
CA THR A 242 10.10 -5.40 -1.93
C THR A 242 9.39 -4.54 -2.97
N GLU A 243 8.57 -3.59 -2.51
CA GLU A 243 7.66 -2.81 -3.34
C GLU A 243 8.39 -1.73 -4.17
N THR A 244 9.62 -1.37 -3.80
CA THR A 244 10.45 -0.36 -4.49
C THR A 244 11.94 -0.69 -4.44
N CYS A 245 12.68 -0.30 -5.47
CA CYS A 245 14.15 -0.31 -5.52
C CYS A 245 14.67 1.10 -5.84
N THR A 246 15.84 1.48 -5.32
CA THR A 246 16.50 2.75 -5.62
C THR A 246 17.82 2.48 -6.35
N VAL A 247 17.99 3.08 -7.52
CA VAL A 247 19.22 3.07 -8.30
C VAL A 247 19.86 4.46 -8.22
N THR A 248 21.07 4.51 -7.67
CA THR A 248 21.85 5.74 -7.50
C THR A 248 22.97 5.78 -8.54
N GLY A 249 22.95 6.81 -9.38
CA GLY A 249 24.02 7.08 -10.33
C GLY A 249 25.26 7.74 -9.69
N PRO A 250 26.42 7.69 -10.37
CA PRO A 250 26.60 7.13 -11.71
C PRO A 250 26.75 5.60 -11.69
N THR A 251 26.13 4.90 -12.65
CA THR A 251 26.30 3.46 -12.89
C THR A 251 26.95 3.22 -14.25
N LYS A 252 27.78 2.17 -14.36
CA LYS A 252 28.55 1.84 -15.57
C LYS A 252 27.92 0.75 -16.45
N CYS A 253 26.90 0.07 -15.94
CA CYS A 253 26.25 -1.08 -16.54
C CYS A 253 24.76 -1.09 -16.18
N ASP A 254 24.00 -1.87 -16.94
CA ASP A 254 22.57 -2.06 -16.70
C ASP A 254 22.34 -2.65 -15.31
N THR A 255 21.42 -2.05 -14.58
CA THR A 255 21.00 -2.47 -13.24
C THR A 255 19.69 -3.23 -13.36
N LYS A 256 19.77 -4.55 -13.17
CA LYS A 256 18.62 -5.48 -13.23
C LYS A 256 18.14 -5.85 -11.84
N PHE A 257 16.84 -5.69 -11.57
CA PHE A 257 16.24 -6.02 -10.27
C PHE A 257 14.78 -6.46 -10.38
N LEU A 258 14.23 -6.90 -9.25
CA LEU A 258 12.85 -7.29 -9.08
C LEU A 258 12.18 -6.32 -8.10
N VAL A 259 10.95 -5.89 -8.40
CA VAL A 259 10.05 -5.28 -7.41
C VAL A 259 8.76 -6.08 -7.34
N SER A 260 8.21 -6.25 -6.14
CA SER A 260 6.98 -6.99 -5.92
C SER A 260 6.16 -6.40 -4.77
N MET A 261 4.85 -6.35 -4.99
CA MET A 261 3.86 -5.96 -4.00
C MET A 261 2.85 -7.09 -3.78
N ASN A 262 2.21 -7.02 -2.62
CA ASN A 262 1.10 -7.88 -2.24
C ASN A 262 0.09 -7.06 -1.45
N ASP A 263 -1.20 -7.29 -1.71
CA ASP A 263 -2.31 -6.64 -1.02
C ASP A 263 -3.38 -7.68 -0.69
N ASN A 264 -4.04 -7.51 0.46
CA ASN A 264 -5.22 -8.27 0.86
C ASN A 264 -5.96 -7.53 1.97
N PHE A 265 -7.27 -7.68 2.01
CA PHE A 265 -8.07 -7.15 3.11
C PHE A 265 -8.10 -8.13 4.28
N TYR A 266 -7.83 -7.61 5.48
CA TYR A 266 -7.93 -8.35 6.73
C TYR A 266 -8.58 -7.50 7.85
N PRO A 267 -9.83 -7.05 7.67
CA PRO A 267 -10.51 -6.21 8.66
C PRO A 267 -11.11 -7.03 9.81
N SER A 268 -11.53 -6.31 10.85
CA SER A 268 -12.42 -6.80 11.90
C SER A 268 -13.72 -5.99 11.87
N VAL A 269 -14.87 -6.67 11.83
CA VAL A 269 -16.22 -6.07 11.80
C VAL A 269 -16.95 -6.42 13.10
N THR A 270 -17.55 -5.44 13.77
CA THR A 270 -18.27 -5.67 15.03
C THR A 270 -19.54 -6.46 14.81
N TRP A 271 -19.82 -7.43 15.69
CA TRP A 271 -21.13 -8.10 15.70
C TRP A 271 -22.25 -7.14 16.09
N ALA A 272 -21.99 -6.23 17.01
CA ALA A 272 -22.91 -5.19 17.43
C ALA A 272 -22.91 -4.00 16.47
N VAL A 273 -24.01 -3.24 16.50
CA VAL A 273 -24.15 -1.95 15.82
C VAL A 273 -23.01 -1.02 16.29
N PRO A 274 -22.36 -0.24 15.41
CA PRO A 274 -21.20 0.57 15.78
C PRO A 274 -21.56 1.91 16.46
N VAL A 275 -22.71 1.97 17.13
CA VAL A 275 -23.09 3.04 18.07
C VAL A 275 -23.46 2.41 19.42
N ASN A 276 -23.45 3.18 20.51
CA ASN A 276 -23.65 2.69 21.88
C ASN A 276 -25.11 2.25 22.17
N GLU A 277 -25.61 1.25 21.46
CA GLU A 277 -26.93 0.62 21.63
C GLU A 277 -26.82 -0.82 22.21
N GLY A 278 -25.66 -1.16 22.77
CA GLY A 278 -25.38 -2.42 23.47
C GLY A 278 -24.56 -3.44 22.68
N ASN A 279 -24.07 -4.47 23.36
CA ASN A 279 -23.12 -5.46 22.81
C ASN A 279 -23.77 -6.70 22.17
N ALA A 280 -25.08 -6.66 21.90
CA ALA A 280 -25.79 -7.79 21.29
C ALA A 280 -25.34 -8.01 19.83
N PRO A 281 -25.17 -9.27 19.37
CA PRO A 281 -24.87 -9.53 17.96
C PRO A 281 -26.10 -9.18 17.09
N ARG A 282 -25.91 -8.24 16.17
CA ARG A 282 -26.93 -7.72 15.25
C ARG A 282 -26.52 -7.77 13.78
N LEU A 283 -25.24 -7.97 13.48
CA LEU A 283 -24.72 -8.09 12.12
C LEU A 283 -25.46 -9.19 11.34
N THR A 284 -26.06 -8.83 10.20
CA THR A 284 -26.78 -9.73 9.29
C THR A 284 -26.07 -9.93 7.95
N GLY A 285 -25.09 -9.08 7.62
CA GLY A 285 -24.26 -9.29 6.44
C GLY A 285 -23.16 -8.26 6.26
N ILE A 286 -22.22 -8.57 5.38
CA ILE A 286 -21.14 -7.69 4.94
C ILE A 286 -21.12 -7.73 3.42
N TYR A 287 -21.06 -6.56 2.78
CA TYR A 287 -20.84 -6.40 1.36
C TYR A 287 -19.63 -5.52 1.13
N ARG A 288 -18.77 -5.87 0.18
CA ARG A 288 -17.60 -5.07 -0.16
C ARG A 288 -17.27 -5.22 -1.64
N ASP A 289 -17.14 -4.09 -2.32
CA ASP A 289 -16.72 -4.01 -3.70
C ASP A 289 -15.71 -2.86 -3.83
N GLN A 290 -14.46 -3.18 -4.18
CA GLN A 290 -13.41 -2.18 -4.29
C GLN A 290 -12.59 -2.41 -5.55
N SER A 291 -12.34 -1.33 -6.30
CA SER A 291 -11.51 -1.35 -7.52
C SER A 291 -10.28 -0.47 -7.37
N PHE A 292 -9.17 -0.94 -7.90
CA PHE A 292 -7.86 -0.33 -7.77
C PHE A 292 -7.15 -0.25 -9.11
N THR A 293 -6.36 0.81 -9.27
CA THR A 293 -5.35 0.91 -10.31
C THR A 293 -3.98 0.95 -9.65
N THR A 294 -3.08 0.12 -10.17
CA THR A 294 -1.72 -0.06 -9.69
C THR A 294 -0.76 0.28 -10.82
N TRP A 295 0.18 1.18 -10.55
CA TRP A 295 1.18 1.64 -11.50
C TRP A 295 2.58 1.20 -11.06
N LEU A 296 3.34 0.63 -11.99
CA LEU A 296 4.79 0.49 -11.89
C LEU A 296 5.41 1.80 -12.42
N VAL A 297 6.20 2.47 -11.59
CA VAL A 297 6.65 3.84 -11.85
C VAL A 297 8.13 3.99 -11.50
N ALA A 298 8.89 4.68 -12.35
CA ALA A 298 10.22 5.19 -12.03
C ALA A 298 10.13 6.70 -11.74
N ILE A 299 10.60 7.14 -10.57
CA ILE A 299 10.61 8.54 -10.15
C ILE A 299 12.05 9.01 -9.94
N ASN A 300 12.43 10.12 -10.56
CA ASN A 300 13.66 10.83 -10.26
C ASN A 300 13.48 11.60 -8.94
N MET A 301 14.26 11.24 -7.93
CA MET A 301 14.11 11.75 -6.56
C MET A 301 14.56 13.22 -6.40
N ALA A 302 15.25 13.81 -7.39
CA ALA A 302 15.68 15.20 -7.37
C ALA A 302 14.71 16.13 -8.14
N SER A 303 14.22 15.70 -9.31
CA SER A 303 13.32 16.51 -10.13
C SER A 303 11.82 16.25 -9.91
N GLY A 304 11.46 15.12 -9.27
CA GLY A 304 10.07 14.67 -9.15
C GLY A 304 9.47 14.12 -10.47
N GLU A 305 10.27 14.03 -11.53
CA GLU A 305 9.87 13.44 -12.80
C GLU A 305 9.48 11.97 -12.61
N HIS A 306 8.33 11.56 -13.15
CA HIS A 306 7.82 10.19 -13.08
C HIS A 306 7.56 9.60 -14.46
N ILE A 307 7.96 8.34 -14.64
CA ILE A 307 7.78 7.54 -15.86
C ILE A 307 6.90 6.35 -15.50
N ILE A 308 5.73 6.23 -16.14
CA ILE A 308 4.82 5.11 -15.95
C ILE A 308 5.27 3.96 -16.85
N LEU A 309 5.77 2.90 -16.22
CA LEU A 309 6.30 1.72 -16.92
C LEU A 309 5.19 0.72 -17.25
N GLN A 310 4.28 0.44 -16.32
CA GLN A 310 3.16 -0.49 -16.51
C GLN A 310 1.96 -0.11 -15.65
N THR A 311 0.75 -0.34 -16.15
CA THR A 311 -0.51 -0.17 -15.42
C THR A 311 -1.23 -1.51 -15.27
N ILE A 312 -1.80 -1.77 -14.10
CA ILE A 312 -2.59 -2.96 -13.76
C ILE A 312 -3.90 -2.49 -13.12
N LYS A 313 -5.02 -3.07 -13.51
CA LYS A 313 -6.33 -2.88 -12.86
C LYS A 313 -6.76 -4.16 -12.16
N TRP A 314 -7.32 -4.02 -10.97
CA TRP A 314 -7.84 -5.16 -10.21
C TRP A 314 -9.02 -4.75 -9.32
N ARG A 315 -9.85 -5.74 -8.97
CA ARG A 315 -11.09 -5.54 -8.20
C ARG A 315 -11.25 -6.66 -7.20
N MET A 316 -11.79 -6.34 -6.04
CA MET A 316 -12.16 -7.32 -5.00
C MET A 316 -13.64 -7.17 -4.67
N LYS A 317 -14.38 -8.27 -4.82
CA LYS A 317 -15.79 -8.41 -4.46
C LYS A 317 -15.97 -9.45 -3.37
N LEU A 318 -16.79 -9.12 -2.38
CA LEU A 318 -17.08 -9.98 -1.24
C LEU A 318 -18.51 -9.75 -0.75
N GLU A 319 -19.24 -10.84 -0.56
CA GLU A 319 -20.49 -10.84 0.19
C GLU A 319 -20.44 -11.95 1.25
N ILE A 320 -20.80 -11.61 2.49
CA ILE A 320 -20.92 -12.54 3.61
C ILE A 320 -22.32 -12.35 4.20
N THR A 321 -23.14 -13.40 4.19
CA THR A 321 -24.39 -13.42 4.96
C THR A 321 -24.11 -13.87 6.39
N VAL A 322 -24.75 -13.24 7.37
CA VAL A 322 -24.59 -13.55 8.80
C VAL A 322 -25.97 -13.81 9.42
N ASN A 323 -26.13 -14.92 10.14
CA ASN A 323 -27.28 -15.15 10.99
C ASN A 323 -26.90 -15.00 12.48
N PRO A 324 -27.25 -13.89 13.15
CA PRO A 324 -26.85 -13.65 14.54
C PRO A 324 -27.54 -14.60 15.55
N SER A 325 -28.61 -15.30 15.17
CA SER A 325 -29.29 -16.27 16.05
C SER A 325 -28.54 -17.61 16.17
N LEU A 326 -27.58 -17.89 15.29
CA LEU A 326 -26.77 -19.11 15.35
C LEU A 326 -25.65 -18.99 16.39
N PRO A 327 -25.13 -20.13 16.91
CA PRO A 327 -23.95 -20.15 17.74
C PRO A 327 -22.73 -19.53 17.04
N LEU A 328 -21.82 -18.97 17.83
CA LEU A 328 -20.55 -18.46 17.34
C LEU A 328 -19.75 -19.58 16.64
N GLY A 329 -19.18 -19.30 15.46
CA GLY A 329 -18.55 -20.31 14.60
C GLY A 329 -19.49 -20.92 13.56
N GLN A 330 -20.77 -20.53 13.54
CA GLN A 330 -21.77 -21.00 12.58
C GLN A 330 -22.63 -19.86 12.00
N ARG A 331 -22.33 -18.59 12.33
CA ARG A 331 -23.18 -17.46 11.95
C ARG A 331 -22.97 -17.04 10.51
N ALA A 332 -21.74 -17.05 10.05
CA ALA A 332 -21.32 -16.37 8.83
C ALA A 332 -21.05 -17.36 7.70
N LYS A 333 -21.55 -17.03 6.51
CA LYS A 333 -21.36 -17.79 5.29
C LYS A 333 -20.97 -16.86 4.15
N LEU A 334 -19.82 -17.16 3.54
CA LEU A 334 -19.38 -16.54 2.29
C LEU A 334 -20.39 -16.83 1.17
N LYS A 335 -20.67 -15.81 0.36
CA LYS A 335 -21.44 -15.89 -0.89
C LYS A 335 -20.51 -15.70 -2.09
N GLU A 336 -21.05 -15.91 -3.28
CA GLU A 336 -20.33 -15.63 -4.52
C GLU A 336 -19.97 -14.13 -4.60
N PRO A 337 -18.82 -13.76 -5.19
CA PRO A 337 -17.87 -14.64 -5.86
C PRO A 337 -16.88 -15.32 -4.90
N PHE A 338 -16.79 -16.66 -4.97
CA PHE A 338 -15.78 -17.42 -4.21
C PHE A 338 -14.36 -17.23 -4.75
N THR A 339 -14.23 -16.98 -6.06
CA THR A 339 -12.97 -16.71 -6.76
C THR A 339 -13.01 -15.30 -7.34
N GLN A 340 -11.93 -14.54 -7.16
CA GLN A 340 -11.83 -13.17 -7.68
C GLN A 340 -11.43 -13.14 -9.16
N GLU A 341 -11.89 -12.11 -9.87
CA GLU A 341 -11.46 -11.81 -11.23
C GLU A 341 -9.93 -11.57 -11.26
N GLN A 342 -9.23 -12.16 -12.23
CA GLN A 342 -7.78 -11.99 -12.33
C GLN A 342 -7.43 -10.58 -12.82
N PRO A 343 -6.33 -9.99 -12.33
CA PRO A 343 -5.99 -8.60 -12.60
C PRO A 343 -5.61 -8.38 -14.07
N GLN A 344 -6.05 -7.24 -14.62
CA GLN A 344 -5.81 -6.86 -16.00
C GLN A 344 -4.56 -6.01 -16.12
N VAL A 345 -3.50 -6.55 -16.74
CA VAL A 345 -2.33 -5.77 -17.18
C VAL A 345 -2.72 -5.03 -18.45
N LEU A 346 -2.63 -3.70 -18.46
CA LEU A 346 -3.08 -2.88 -19.59
C LEU A 346 -2.02 -2.81 -20.70
N SER A 347 -2.43 -2.90 -21.96
CA SER A 347 -1.56 -2.71 -23.13
C SER A 347 -1.15 -1.26 -23.35
N LYS A 348 -1.91 -0.31 -22.79
CA LYS A 348 -1.63 1.12 -22.80
C LYS A 348 -1.68 1.63 -21.35
N ASN A 349 -0.65 2.37 -20.94
CA ASN A 349 -0.61 2.96 -19.61
C ASN A 349 -1.62 4.08 -19.43
N GLU A 350 -2.23 4.15 -18.26
CA GLU A 350 -3.13 5.23 -17.85
C GLU A 350 -2.39 6.22 -16.92
N PRO A 351 -2.67 7.54 -17.01
CA PRO A 351 -2.01 8.52 -16.16
C PRO A 351 -2.37 8.32 -14.69
N ILE A 352 -1.42 8.63 -13.80
CA ILE A 352 -1.65 8.60 -12.35
C ILE A 352 -2.41 9.88 -11.95
N PRO A 353 -3.58 9.79 -11.29
CA PRO A 353 -4.25 10.97 -10.75
C PRO A 353 -3.38 11.67 -9.70
N PRO A 354 -3.32 13.02 -9.66
CA PRO A 354 -2.55 13.75 -8.64
C PRO A 354 -2.91 13.34 -7.20
N SER A 355 -4.18 13.04 -6.94
CA SER A 355 -4.70 12.56 -5.66
C SER A 355 -4.21 11.16 -5.23
N ALA A 356 -3.65 10.36 -6.15
CA ALA A 356 -2.98 9.11 -5.83
C ALA A 356 -1.51 9.30 -5.42
N LEU A 357 -0.91 10.46 -5.74
CA LEU A 357 0.50 10.77 -5.47
C LEU A 357 0.74 11.46 -4.11
N VAL A 358 -0.31 11.94 -3.45
CA VAL A 358 -0.22 12.82 -2.27
C VAL A 358 -1.05 12.33 -1.09
N LYS A 359 -0.87 12.97 0.07
CA LYS A 359 -1.71 12.78 1.26
C LYS A 359 -3.12 13.35 1.04
N PRO A 360 -4.16 12.77 1.68
CA PRO A 360 -4.15 11.57 2.53
C PRO A 360 -4.24 10.27 1.72
N ASN A 361 -3.83 9.15 2.32
CA ASN A 361 -4.17 7.81 1.80
C ASN A 361 -5.60 7.41 2.20
N ALA A 362 -6.11 6.33 1.59
CA ALA A 362 -7.43 5.78 1.87
C ALA A 362 -7.67 5.55 3.38
N ASN A 363 -6.69 4.98 4.07
CA ASN A 363 -6.76 4.67 5.51
C ASN A 363 -6.88 5.91 6.42
N ASP A 364 -6.34 7.06 6.01
CA ASP A 364 -6.45 8.32 6.75
C ASP A 364 -7.64 9.20 6.30
N ALA A 365 -8.16 8.93 5.11
CA ALA A 365 -9.30 9.64 4.51
C ALA A 365 -10.66 9.02 4.82
N GLN A 366 -10.72 7.70 5.03
CA GLN A 366 -11.98 6.98 5.22
C GLN A 366 -12.74 7.44 6.47
N VAL A 367 -14.07 7.44 6.36
CA VAL A 367 -15.01 7.63 7.47
C VAL A 367 -15.78 6.35 7.74
N LEU A 368 -16.14 6.11 9.00
CA LEU A 368 -17.18 5.13 9.35
C LEU A 368 -18.48 5.88 9.61
N MET A 369 -19.49 5.60 8.80
CA MET A 369 -20.84 6.13 8.95
C MET A 369 -21.77 5.07 9.52
N TRP A 370 -22.76 5.51 10.31
CA TRP A 370 -23.92 4.74 10.69
C TRP A 370 -25.16 5.34 10.01
N ARG A 371 -25.91 4.53 9.27
CA ARG A 371 -27.16 4.89 8.59
C ARG A 371 -28.29 4.00 9.13
N PRO A 372 -28.92 4.39 10.25
CA PRO A 372 -30.09 3.70 10.78
C PRO A 372 -31.31 3.91 9.87
N ASN A 373 -32.24 2.96 9.84
CA ASN A 373 -33.40 3.03 8.94
C ASN A 373 -34.39 4.17 9.31
N ASN A 374 -34.52 4.49 10.60
CA ASN A 374 -35.55 5.40 11.12
C ASN A 374 -34.99 6.70 11.75
N ARG A 375 -33.71 7.03 11.53
CA ARG A 375 -33.06 8.23 12.08
C ARG A 375 -32.06 8.81 11.07
N GLN A 376 -31.53 10.00 11.34
CA GLN A 376 -30.48 10.59 10.52
C GLN A 376 -29.17 9.79 10.60
N ALA A 377 -28.36 9.89 9.54
CA ALA A 377 -27.03 9.31 9.48
C ALA A 377 -26.07 10.00 10.47
N VAL A 378 -25.14 9.24 11.05
CA VAL A 378 -24.18 9.71 12.05
C VAL A 378 -22.75 9.31 11.66
N VAL A 379 -21.80 10.23 11.80
CA VAL A 379 -20.37 9.93 11.68
C VAL A 379 -19.92 9.21 12.96
N VAL A 380 -19.58 7.93 12.86
CA VAL A 380 -19.02 7.15 13.99
C VAL A 380 -17.51 7.39 14.10
N ILE A 381 -16.80 7.39 12.97
CA ILE A 381 -15.36 7.68 12.91
C ILE A 381 -15.11 8.71 11.82
N ALA A 382 -14.77 9.93 12.23
CA ALA A 382 -14.30 11.00 11.35
C ALA A 382 -12.87 10.73 10.80
N PRO A 383 -12.46 11.33 9.67
CA PRO A 383 -11.17 11.04 9.04
C PRO A 383 -9.98 11.38 9.94
N ARG A 384 -8.93 10.55 9.92
CA ARG A 384 -7.72 10.80 10.73
C ARG A 384 -7.00 12.07 10.31
N HIS A 385 -6.92 12.35 9.01
CA HIS A 385 -6.22 13.53 8.50
C HIS A 385 -6.84 14.87 8.92
N GLN A 386 -8.13 14.89 9.30
CA GLN A 386 -8.81 16.09 9.79
C GLN A 386 -8.53 16.34 11.27
N ARG A 387 -8.44 15.28 12.09
CA ARG A 387 -8.11 15.38 13.53
C ARG A 387 -6.74 16.04 13.75
N ILE A 388 -5.74 15.65 12.96
CA ILE A 388 -4.36 16.19 13.02
C ILE A 388 -4.29 17.70 12.69
N LYS A 389 -5.28 18.26 11.98
CA LYS A 389 -5.34 19.71 11.74
C LYS A 389 -5.90 20.49 12.93
N ALA A 390 -6.85 19.91 13.67
CA ALA A 390 -7.45 20.54 14.85
C ALA A 390 -6.47 20.60 16.04
N ASP A 391 -5.72 19.51 16.28
CA ASP A 391 -4.71 19.42 17.36
C ASP A 391 -3.44 20.27 17.10
N LYS A 392 -3.38 21.01 15.99
CA LYS A 392 -2.29 21.96 15.65
C LYS A 392 -2.73 23.42 15.68
N THR A 393 -3.96 23.68 16.11
CA THR A 393 -4.54 25.02 16.29
C THR A 393 -4.83 25.36 17.76
N HIS A 394 -4.25 24.56 18.67
CA HIS A 394 -4.15 24.79 20.11
C HIS A 394 -2.68 24.63 20.54
#